data_AF-A0A7S3TYA4-F1
#
_entry.id   AF-A0A7S3TYA4-F1
#
_cell.length_a   1.000
_cell.length_b   1.000
_cell.length_c   1.000
_cell.angle_alpha   90.00
_cell.angle_beta   90.00
_cell.angle_gamma   90.00
#
_symmetry.space_group_name_H-M   'P 1'
#
loop_
_entity.id
_entity.type
_entity.pdbx_description
1 polymer ?
#
loop_
_entity_poly.entity_id
_entity_poly.type
_entity_poly.pdbx_seq_one_letter_code
_entity_poly.pdbx_strand_id
1 'polypeptide(L)'
;GNDLKDRIELAQVLMSRGRNRRYEIDPFLDKNQPVFKAMLWKLHSTGDRMDEEQWMERDFWINKEGNILYFSRTEGRTLLYCTKEDLKRGKITKLDHSSKKSLKSYCFTIEPRHPDGAAVQPTEFS
;
A
#
# COMPACT_ATOMS: atom_id res chain seq x y z
N GLY A 1 -19.96 15.88 6.49
CA GLY A 1 -20.01 16.68 5.25
C GLY A 1 -18.71 16.49 4.49
N ASN A 2 -18.73 16.61 3.16
CA ASN A 2 -17.60 16.45 2.22
C ASN A 2 -17.31 15.05 1.60
N ASP A 3 -17.97 13.99 2.05
CA ASP A 3 -17.69 12.60 1.63
C ASP A 3 -17.85 12.35 0.12
N LEU A 4 -18.89 12.89 -0.52
CA LEU A 4 -19.13 12.63 -1.94
C LEU A 4 -18.10 13.31 -2.87
N LYS A 5 -17.68 14.54 -2.56
CA LYS A 5 -16.65 15.24 -3.34
C LYS A 5 -15.31 14.52 -3.24
N ASP A 6 -14.93 14.14 -2.02
CA ASP A 6 -13.69 13.43 -1.76
C ASP A 6 -13.64 12.06 -2.46
N ARG A 7 -14.78 11.35 -2.51
CA ARG A 7 -14.91 10.08 -3.24
C ARG A 7 -14.83 10.27 -4.74
N ILE A 8 -15.44 11.33 -5.27
CA ILE A 8 -15.40 11.66 -6.71
C ILE A 8 -13.97 12.05 -7.11
N GLU A 9 -13.30 12.86 -6.30
CA GLU A 9 -11.92 13.30 -6.54
C GLU A 9 -10.95 12.11 -6.49
N LEU A 10 -11.09 11.24 -5.47
CA LEU A 10 -10.33 10.00 -5.41
C LEU A 10 -10.60 9.13 -6.65
N ALA A 11 -11.86 8.91 -7.02
CA ALA A 11 -12.21 8.12 -8.21
C ALA A 11 -11.62 8.71 -9.50
N GLN A 12 -11.69 10.03 -9.69
CA GLN A 12 -11.12 10.73 -10.85
C GLN A 12 -9.60 10.60 -10.90
N VAL A 13 -8.92 10.68 -9.75
CA VAL A 13 -7.47 10.46 -9.67
C VAL A 13 -7.09 9.02 -10.01
N LEU A 14 -7.84 8.04 -9.48
CA LEU A 14 -7.61 6.61 -9.77
C LEU A 14 -7.82 6.26 -11.25
N MET A 15 -8.66 7.03 -11.96
CA MET A 15 -8.96 6.84 -13.39
C MET A 15 -8.03 7.62 -14.35
N SER A 16 -7.46 8.76 -13.93
CA SER A 16 -6.81 9.72 -14.85
C SER A 16 -5.29 9.62 -14.96
N ARG A 17 -4.63 8.92 -14.03
CA ARG A 17 -3.17 8.74 -14.05
C ARG A 17 -2.90 7.25 -14.11
N GLY A 18 -1.94 6.82 -14.93
CA GLY A 18 -1.62 5.40 -15.12
C GLY A 18 -1.43 4.64 -13.80
N ARG A 19 -1.32 3.30 -13.84
CA ARG A 19 -1.40 2.34 -12.70
C ARG A 19 -0.60 2.69 -11.41
N ASN A 20 0.26 3.71 -11.42
CA ASN A 20 0.97 4.24 -10.25
C ASN A 20 0.12 5.28 -9.48
N ARG A 21 -0.51 4.83 -8.39
CA ARG A 21 -1.46 5.60 -7.57
C ARG A 21 -0.84 6.28 -6.34
N ARG A 22 0.43 6.72 -6.41
CA ARG A 22 1.08 7.47 -5.32
C ARG A 22 0.44 8.87 -5.19
N TYR A 23 -0.75 8.91 -4.63
CA TYR A 23 -1.51 10.11 -4.35
C TYR A 23 -1.20 10.57 -2.94
N GLU A 24 -0.89 11.86 -2.82
CA GLU A 24 -0.64 12.50 -1.54
C GLU A 24 -1.94 12.65 -0.77
N ILE A 25 -1.91 12.25 0.49
CA ILE A 25 -3.07 12.26 1.38
C ILE A 25 -2.73 13.16 2.56
N ASP A 26 -3.65 14.06 2.93
CA ASP A 26 -3.55 14.79 4.18
C ASP A 26 -3.78 13.82 5.37
N PRO A 27 -2.73 13.51 6.16
CA PRO A 27 -2.86 12.57 7.26
C PRO A 27 -3.62 13.14 8.46
N PHE A 28 -3.87 14.46 8.53
CA PHE A 28 -4.52 15.10 9.66
C PHE A 28 -6.04 15.04 9.58
N LEU A 29 -6.61 14.74 8.40
CA LEU A 29 -8.05 14.52 8.26
C LEU A 29 -8.49 13.28 9.05
N ASP A 30 -9.62 13.38 9.76
CA ASP A 30 -10.13 12.31 10.62
C ASP A 30 -10.26 10.96 9.89
N LYS A 31 -10.77 10.98 8.65
CA LYS A 31 -10.91 9.79 7.79
C LYS A 31 -9.58 9.08 7.47
N ASN A 32 -8.47 9.80 7.54
CA ASN A 32 -7.12 9.31 7.24
C ASN A 32 -6.35 8.86 8.48
N GLN A 33 -6.92 9.04 9.68
CA GLN A 33 -6.33 8.57 10.93
C GLN A 33 -6.28 7.03 10.96
N PRO A 34 -5.25 6.47 11.61
CA PRO A 34 -5.04 5.03 11.67
C PRO A 34 -6.10 4.34 12.54
N VAL A 35 -6.69 3.27 12.01
CA VAL A 35 -7.39 2.23 12.80
C VAL A 35 -6.40 1.15 13.23
N PHE A 36 -5.40 0.87 12.39
CA PHE A 36 -4.29 -0.01 12.69
C PHE A 36 -3.02 0.55 12.04
N LYS A 37 -1.93 0.65 12.78
CA LYS A 37 -0.64 1.17 12.29
C LYS A 37 0.47 0.20 12.68
N ALA A 38 1.37 -0.07 11.74
CA ALA A 38 2.56 -0.89 11.97
C ALA A 38 3.74 -0.34 11.15
N MET A 39 4.93 -0.57 11.67
CA MET A 39 6.15 -0.41 10.89
C MET A 39 6.36 -1.68 10.07
N LEU A 40 6.51 -1.56 8.76
CA LEU A 40 6.74 -2.69 7.87
C LEU A 40 7.98 -2.47 7.02
N TRP A 41 8.64 -3.56 6.67
CA TRP A 41 9.64 -3.58 5.61
C TRP A 41 8.94 -3.82 4.29
N LYS A 42 9.11 -2.92 3.33
CA LYS A 42 8.59 -3.07 1.96
C LYS A 42 9.76 -3.28 1.00
N LEU A 43 9.72 -4.34 0.22
CA LEU A 43 10.70 -4.58 -0.83
C LEU A 43 10.53 -3.55 -1.97
N HIS A 44 11.64 -3.13 -2.57
CA HIS A 44 11.60 -2.35 -3.81
C HIS A 44 10.89 -3.14 -4.92
N SER A 45 10.22 -2.46 -5.86
CA SER A 45 9.40 -3.13 -6.89
C SER A 45 10.21 -4.05 -7.80
N THR A 46 11.50 -3.77 -7.96
CA THR A 46 12.45 -4.57 -8.74
C THR A 46 13.51 -5.22 -7.86
N GLY A 47 13.27 -5.25 -6.54
CA GLY A 47 14.32 -5.57 -5.60
C GLY A 47 14.54 -7.05 -5.35
N ASP A 48 15.77 -7.39 -5.01
CA ASP A 48 16.11 -8.74 -4.55
C ASP A 48 15.76 -8.87 -3.06
N ARG A 49 14.89 -9.83 -2.75
CA ARG A 49 14.47 -10.17 -1.38
C ARG A 49 15.62 -10.69 -0.50
N MET A 50 16.73 -11.10 -1.11
CA MET A 50 17.94 -11.55 -0.42
C MET A 50 18.91 -10.39 -0.12
N ASP A 51 18.65 -9.20 -0.64
CA ASP A 51 19.46 -8.00 -0.45
C ASP A 51 18.80 -7.07 0.58
N GLU A 52 19.43 -6.89 1.74
CA GLU A 52 18.88 -6.09 2.84
C GLU A 52 18.66 -4.63 2.44
N GLU A 53 19.54 -4.07 1.61
CA GLU A 53 19.50 -2.65 1.23
C GLU A 53 18.28 -2.31 0.37
N GLN A 54 17.63 -3.33 -0.20
CA GLN A 54 16.44 -3.16 -1.03
C GLN A 54 15.13 -3.26 -0.25
N TRP A 55 15.22 -3.54 1.05
CA TRP A 55 14.09 -3.44 1.98
C TRP A 55 14.02 -2.05 2.57
N MET A 56 12.85 -1.44 2.44
CA MET A 56 12.60 -0.10 2.92
C MET A 56 11.61 -0.12 4.07
N GLU A 57 12.07 0.31 5.24
CA GLU A 57 11.20 0.49 6.41
C GLU A 57 10.25 1.68 6.18
N ARG A 58 8.95 1.48 6.40
CA ARG A 58 7.92 2.52 6.25
C ARG A 58 6.83 2.34 7.31
N ASP A 59 6.33 3.47 7.80
CA ASP A 59 5.12 3.53 8.61
C ASP A 59 3.91 3.28 7.72
N PHE A 60 3.27 2.12 7.85
CA PHE A 60 2.02 1.77 7.16
C PHE A 60 0.84 1.81 8.12
N TRP A 61 -0.33 2.19 7.61
CA TRP A 61 -1.57 2.07 8.38
C TRP A 61 -2.79 1.84 7.51
N ILE A 62 -3.80 1.24 8.12
CA ILE A 62 -5.16 1.17 7.61
C ILE A 62 -5.92 2.35 8.20
N ASN A 63 -6.48 3.21 7.35
CA ASN A 63 -7.28 4.35 7.80
C ASN A 63 -8.75 3.96 8.08
N LYS A 64 -9.55 4.91 8.58
CA LYS A 64 -10.98 4.68 8.90
C LYS A 64 -11.83 4.28 7.69
N GLU A 65 -11.41 4.66 6.49
CA GLU A 65 -12.07 4.27 5.23
C GLU A 65 -11.64 2.88 4.72
N GLY A 66 -10.69 2.22 5.39
CA GLY A 66 -10.16 0.91 5.00
C GLY A 66 -9.12 0.96 3.87
N ASN A 67 -8.56 2.14 3.59
CA ASN A 67 -7.43 2.30 2.67
C ASN A 67 -6.12 2.02 3.40
N ILE A 68 -5.11 1.51 2.67
CA ILE A 68 -3.75 1.40 3.18
C ILE A 68 -2.98 2.63 2.75
N LEU A 69 -2.43 3.33 3.73
CA LEU A 69 -1.59 4.52 3.58
C LEU A 69 -0.18 4.22 4.10
N TYR A 70 0.79 5.02 3.67
CA TYR A 70 2.13 5.01 4.25
C TYR A 70 2.79 6.38 4.25
N PHE A 71 3.71 6.59 5.19
CA PHE A 71 4.57 7.78 5.17
C PHE A 71 5.86 7.47 4.39
N SER A 72 6.09 8.22 3.31
CA SER A 72 7.33 8.16 2.56
C SER A 72 8.36 9.09 3.19
N ARG A 73 9.32 8.53 3.95
CA ARG A 73 10.43 9.32 4.52
C ARG A 73 11.23 10.06 3.45
N THR A 74 11.40 9.44 2.28
CA THR A 74 12.12 10.03 1.13
C THR A 74 11.37 11.22 0.52
N GLU A 75 10.04 11.15 0.43
CA GLU A 75 9.23 12.21 -0.18
C GLU A 75 8.66 13.19 0.87
N GLY A 76 8.86 12.94 2.17
CA GLY A 76 8.37 13.77 3.26
C GLY A 76 6.85 13.85 3.37
N ARG A 77 6.11 12.88 2.79
CA ARG A 77 4.65 12.95 2.66
C ARG A 77 3.95 11.61 2.84
N THR A 78 2.66 11.68 3.18
CA THR A 78 1.78 10.53 3.27
C THR A 78 1.20 10.20 1.91
N LEU A 79 1.27 8.93 1.53
CA LEU A 79 0.81 8.43 0.24
C LEU A 79 -0.23 7.33 0.42
N LEU A 80 -1.22 7.33 -0.47
CA LEU A 80 -2.12 6.20 -0.66
C LEU A 80 -1.36 5.04 -1.31
N TYR A 81 -1.31 3.90 -0.64
CA TYR A 81 -0.76 2.67 -1.21
C TYR A 81 -1.82 1.91 -2.02
N CYS A 82 -2.97 1.62 -1.41
CA CYS A 82 -4.10 0.99 -2.09
C CYS A 82 -5.43 1.34 -1.41
N THR A 83 -6.51 1.33 -2.18
CA THR A 83 -7.85 1.59 -1.65
C THR A 83 -8.51 0.32 -1.11
N LYS A 84 -9.55 0.50 -0.29
CA LYS A 84 -10.44 -0.59 0.14
C LYS A 84 -10.99 -1.40 -1.04
N GLU A 85 -11.37 -0.75 -2.12
CA GLU A 85 -11.92 -1.43 -3.31
C GLU A 85 -10.85 -2.25 -4.04
N ASP A 86 -9.60 -1.78 -4.06
CA ASP A 86 -8.50 -2.56 -4.63
C ASP A 86 -8.21 -3.82 -3.82
N LEU A 87 -8.30 -3.72 -2.49
CA LEU A 87 -8.04 -4.83 -1.57
C LEU A 87 -9.16 -5.86 -1.59
N LYS A 88 -10.43 -5.44 -1.69
CA LYS A 88 -11.58 -6.35 -1.83
C LYS A 88 -11.42 -7.29 -3.03
N ARG A 89 -10.78 -6.83 -4.09
CA ARG A 89 -10.52 -7.59 -5.32
C ARG A 89 -9.11 -8.18 -5.35
N GLY A 90 -8.25 -7.73 -4.46
CA GLY A 90 -6.85 -8.09 -4.41
C GLY A 90 -6.60 -9.47 -3.80
N LYS A 91 -5.32 -9.82 -3.72
CA LYS A 91 -4.86 -11.04 -3.07
C LYS A 91 -3.79 -10.70 -2.06
N ILE A 92 -3.91 -11.27 -0.85
CA ILE A 92 -2.87 -11.24 0.17
C ILE A 92 -2.38 -12.67 0.34
N THR A 93 -1.07 -12.89 0.23
CA THR A 93 -0.47 -14.23 0.32
C THR A 93 0.61 -14.25 1.38
N LYS A 94 0.44 -15.07 2.42
CA LYS A 94 1.53 -15.36 3.35
C LYS A 94 2.61 -16.16 2.63
N LEU A 95 3.86 -15.76 2.75
CA LEU A 95 4.98 -16.50 2.19
C LEU A 95 5.49 -17.52 3.22
N ASP A 96 5.82 -18.71 2.73
CA ASP A 96 6.34 -19.78 3.59
C ASP A 96 7.79 -19.47 4.00
N HIS A 97 7.96 -19.27 5.30
CA HIS A 97 9.23 -19.01 5.95
C HIS A 97 10.20 -20.20 5.84
N SER A 98 9.68 -21.43 5.75
CA SER A 98 10.51 -22.64 5.66
C SER A 98 11.37 -22.68 4.40
N SER A 99 11.02 -21.88 3.38
CA SER A 99 11.69 -21.92 2.09
C SER A 99 13.06 -21.21 2.07
N LYS A 100 13.45 -20.45 3.12
CA LYS A 100 14.66 -19.60 3.16
C LYS A 100 14.81 -18.67 1.95
N LYS A 101 13.71 -18.35 1.27
CA LYS A 101 13.73 -17.55 0.05
C LYS A 101 13.75 -16.05 0.32
N SER A 102 13.74 -15.58 1.56
CA SER A 102 13.71 -14.15 1.90
C SER A 102 14.61 -13.90 3.11
N LEU A 103 15.27 -12.75 3.15
CA LEU A 103 16.11 -12.36 4.28
C LEU A 103 15.29 -12.03 5.53
N LYS A 104 14.10 -11.45 5.34
CA LYS A 104 13.20 -11.07 6.43
C LYS A 104 12.25 -12.22 6.80
N SER A 105 11.75 -12.22 8.03
CA SER A 105 10.84 -13.25 8.55
C SER A 105 9.38 -12.82 8.46
N TYR A 106 8.45 -13.77 8.42
CA TYR A 106 7.00 -13.47 8.36
C TYR A 106 6.55 -12.71 7.11
N CYS A 107 7.22 -12.92 5.98
CA CYS A 107 6.90 -12.21 4.75
C CYS A 107 5.51 -12.53 4.21
N PHE A 108 4.90 -11.55 3.56
CA PHE A 108 3.65 -11.68 2.83
C PHE A 108 3.66 -10.78 1.59
N THR A 109 2.80 -11.07 0.62
CA THR A 109 2.59 -10.20 -0.53
C THR A 109 1.21 -9.58 -0.53
N ILE A 110 1.12 -8.35 -1.02
CA ILE A 110 -0.14 -7.71 -1.39
C ILE A 110 -0.14 -7.51 -2.90
N GLU A 111 -1.17 -8.01 -3.56
CA GLU A 111 -1.48 -7.82 -4.98
C GLU A 111 -2.83 -7.11 -5.11
N PRO A 112 -2.87 -5.76 -5.09
CA PRO A 112 -4.11 -5.02 -5.28
C PRO A 112 -4.64 -5.23 -6.71
N ARG A 113 -5.97 -5.26 -6.87
CA ARG A 113 -6.61 -5.31 -8.19
C ARG A 113 -7.45 -4.08 -8.45
N HIS A 114 -7.15 -3.39 -9.54
CA HIS A 114 -7.91 -2.22 -9.94
C HIS A 114 -9.36 -2.57 -10.31
N PRO A 115 -10.29 -1.59 -10.28
CA PRO A 115 -11.69 -1.82 -10.64
C PRO A 115 -11.89 -2.35 -12.07
N ASP A 116 -10.98 -2.02 -12.99
CA ASP A 116 -10.93 -2.51 -14.37
C ASP A 116 -10.41 -3.96 -14.50
N GLY A 117 -10.03 -4.58 -13.38
CA GLY A 117 -9.50 -5.94 -13.31
C GLY A 117 -8.00 -6.05 -13.53
N ALA A 118 -7.29 -4.94 -13.81
CA ALA A 118 -5.85 -4.96 -13.99
C ALA A 118 -5.13 -5.33 -12.68
N ALA A 119 -4.29 -6.36 -12.75
CA ALA A 119 -3.44 -6.76 -11.64
C ALA A 119 -2.27 -5.79 -11.50
N VAL A 120 -2.02 -5.34 -10.27
CA VAL A 120 -0.78 -4.65 -9.91
C VAL A 120 0.26 -5.72 -9.55
N GLN A 121 1.53 -5.49 -9.87
CA GLN A 121 2.58 -6.43 -9.44
C GLN A 121 2.55 -6.60 -7.92
N PRO A 122 2.60 -7.85 -7.41
CA PRO A 122 2.65 -8.11 -5.99
C PRO A 122 3.84 -7.39 -5.34
N THR A 123 3.60 -6.73 -4.22
CA THR A 123 4.67 -6.16 -3.38
C THR A 123 4.89 -7.07 -2.19
N GLU A 124 6.15 -7.39 -1.90
CA GLU A 124 6.53 -8.16 -0.71
C GLU A 124 6.74 -7.23 0.49
N PHE A 125 6.24 -7.69 1.63
CA PHE A 125 6.30 -7.05 2.94
C PHE A 125 6.81 -8.02 4.00
N SER A 126 7.37 -7.47 5.07
CA SER A 126 7.74 -8.18 6.30
C SER A 126 7.50 -7.32 7.53
#